data_AF-A0A5E4KUQ3-F1
#
_entry.id   AF-A0A5E4KUQ3-F1
#
_cell.length_a   1.000
_cell.length_b   1.000
_cell.length_c   1.000
_cell.angle_alpha   90.00
_cell.angle_beta   90.00
_cell.angle_gamma   90.00
#
_symmetry.space_group_name_H-M   'P 1'
#
loop_
_entity.id
_entity.type
_entity.pdbx_description
1 polymer ?
#
loop_
_entity_poly.entity_id
_entity_poly.type
_entity_poly.pdbx_seq_one_letter_code
_entity_poly.pdbx_strand_id
1 'polypeptide(L)'
;MSIKLEMIDSLSIFLFTLILYFLSVFSKRLGEVMGMKKYYYIYYAGIFFTFSGSIIMAMVDLKNTNLIGYTFFSIGLTLGLVASIKYWGWVIKELIKG
;
A
#
# COMPACT_ATOMS: atom_id res chain seq x y z
N MET A 1 -20.05 6.23 14.55
CA MET A 1 -19.01 7.18 14.10
C MET A 1 -19.70 8.29 13.31
N SER A 2 -19.16 9.50 13.24
CA SER A 2 -19.74 10.56 12.39
C SER A 2 -19.36 10.34 10.93
N ILE A 3 -20.28 10.54 9.98
CA ILE A 3 -20.03 10.40 8.52
C ILE A 3 -18.79 11.19 8.08
N LYS A 4 -18.55 12.37 8.69
CA LYS A 4 -17.37 13.19 8.41
C LYS A 4 -16.06 12.46 8.73
N LEU A 5 -16.00 11.68 9.81
CA LEU A 5 -14.80 10.92 10.19
C LEU A 5 -14.56 9.76 9.22
N GLU A 6 -15.61 9.06 8.80
CA GLU A 6 -15.50 7.95 7.85
C GLU A 6 -14.99 8.41 6.47
N MET A 7 -15.43 9.60 6.02
CA MET A 7 -14.91 10.21 4.80
C MET A 7 -13.43 10.60 4.92
N ILE A 8 -13.01 11.14 6.07
CA ILE A 8 -11.61 11.49 6.32
C ILE A 8 -10.73 10.24 6.33
N ASP A 9 -11.21 9.16 6.95
CA ASP A 9 -10.47 7.90 7.00
C ASP A 9 -10.36 7.25 5.62
N SER A 10 -11.46 7.21 4.85
CA SER A 10 -11.44 6.70 3.47
C SER A 10 -10.46 7.50 2.59
N LEU A 11 -10.46 8.84 2.71
CA LEU A 11 -9.52 9.71 2.02
C LEU A 11 -8.07 9.42 2.46
N SER A 12 -7.84 9.22 3.75
CA SER A 12 -6.51 8.92 4.30
C SER A 12 -5.97 7.58 3.77
N ILE A 13 -6.82 6.54 3.73
CA ILE A 13 -6.48 5.23 3.16
C ILE A 13 -6.18 5.35 1.66
N PHE A 14 -6.95 6.18 0.94
CA PHE A 14 -6.69 6.47 -0.47
C PHE A 14 -5.33 7.15 -0.68
N LEU A 15 -4.99 8.16 0.12
CA LEU A 15 -3.69 8.82 0.06
C LEU A 15 -2.54 7.84 0.33
N PHE A 16 -2.69 6.91 1.27
CA PHE A 16 -1.72 5.85 1.50
C PHE A 16 -1.55 4.91 0.30
N THR A 17 -2.65 4.63 -0.41
CA THR A 17 -2.60 3.85 -1.66
C THR A 17 -1.74 4.55 -2.71
N LEU A 18 -1.85 5.88 -2.84
CA LEU A 18 -1.01 6.66 -3.75
C LEU A 18 0.47 6.60 -3.35
N ILE A 19 0.78 6.65 -2.06
CA ILE A 19 2.15 6.47 -1.56
C ILE A 19 2.70 5.10 -2.00
N LEU A 20 1.96 4.02 -1.74
CA LEU A 20 2.36 2.67 -2.18
C LEU A 20 2.50 2.57 -3.70
N TYR A 21 1.64 3.25 -4.45
CA TYR A 21 1.73 3.33 -5.90
C TYR A 21 3.04 3.99 -6.35
N PHE A 22 3.40 5.16 -5.81
CA PHE A 22 4.67 5.81 -6.14
C PHE A 22 5.86 4.90 -5.78
N LEU A 23 5.87 4.30 -4.59
CA LEU A 23 6.92 3.35 -4.20
C LEU A 23 7.01 2.20 -5.20
N SER A 24 5.88 1.64 -5.63
CA SER A 24 5.84 0.55 -6.61
C SER A 24 6.45 0.95 -7.95
N VAL A 25 6.21 2.19 -8.41
CA VAL A 25 6.75 2.72 -9.68
C VAL A 25 8.26 2.90 -9.57
N PHE A 26 8.74 3.49 -8.47
CA PHE A 26 10.19 3.61 -8.23
C PHE A 26 10.85 2.25 -8.14
N SER A 27 10.29 1.32 -7.35
CA SER A 27 10.81 -0.04 -7.19
C SER A 27 10.77 -0.85 -8.49
N LYS A 28 9.78 -0.63 -9.36
CA LYS A 28 9.74 -1.27 -10.69
C LYS A 28 10.88 -0.75 -11.56
N ARG A 29 11.02 0.56 -11.70
CA ARG A 29 12.07 1.17 -12.55
C ARG A 29 13.47 0.77 -12.09
N LEU A 30 13.74 0.91 -10.79
CA LEU A 30 15.01 0.50 -10.20
C LEU A 30 15.20 -1.03 -10.27
N GLY A 31 14.14 -1.81 -10.09
CA GLY A 31 14.19 -3.28 -10.16
C GLY A 31 14.38 -3.83 -11.58
N GLU A 32 13.95 -3.11 -12.61
CA GLU A 32 14.23 -3.42 -14.01
C GLU A 32 15.71 -3.23 -14.33
N VAL A 33 16.32 -2.16 -13.81
CA VAL A 33 17.77 -1.89 -13.96
C VAL A 33 18.61 -2.88 -13.15
N MET A 34 18.19 -3.22 -11.93
CA MET A 34 18.96 -4.04 -10.99
C MET A 34 18.58 -5.54 -10.98
N GLY A 35 17.71 -6.01 -11.88
CA GLY A 35 17.31 -7.42 -11.95
C GLY A 35 16.37 -7.92 -10.84
N MET A 36 15.90 -7.04 -9.95
CA MET A 36 15.01 -7.33 -8.82
C MET A 36 13.51 -7.40 -9.22
N LYS A 37 13.18 -8.11 -10.31
CA LYS A 37 11.86 -8.10 -10.94
C LYS A 37 10.71 -8.67 -10.10
N LYS A 38 10.97 -9.32 -8.97
CA LYS A 38 9.93 -10.06 -8.21
C LYS A 38 9.30 -9.26 -7.07
N TYR A 39 9.99 -8.27 -6.53
CA TYR A 39 9.58 -7.62 -5.28
C TYR A 39 8.51 -6.53 -5.47
N TYR A 40 8.39 -5.96 -6.66
CA TYR A 40 7.36 -4.93 -6.91
C TYR A 40 5.93 -5.49 -6.96
N TYR A 41 5.75 -6.79 -7.21
CA TYR A 41 4.42 -7.43 -7.19
C TYR A 41 3.77 -7.40 -5.80
N ILE A 42 4.57 -7.38 -4.74
CA ILE A 42 4.05 -7.28 -3.37
C ILE A 42 3.46 -5.88 -3.14
N TYR A 43 4.03 -4.84 -3.75
CA TYR A 43 3.40 -3.51 -3.75
C TYR A 43 2.07 -3.51 -4.47
N TYR A 44 1.92 -4.22 -5.60
CA TYR A 44 0.64 -4.31 -6.30
C TYR A 44 -0.44 -5.00 -5.47
N ALA A 45 -0.08 -6.06 -4.74
CA ALA A 45 -0.99 -6.68 -3.77
C ALA A 45 -1.35 -5.68 -2.66
N GLY A 46 -0.37 -4.97 -2.11
CA GLY A 46 -0.60 -3.92 -1.10
C GLY A 46 -1.57 -2.84 -1.58
N ILE A 47 -1.33 -2.30 -2.77
CA ILE A 47 -2.17 -1.28 -3.43
C ILE A 47 -3.60 -1.81 -3.65
N PHE A 48 -3.75 -3.05 -4.11
CA PHE A 48 -5.07 -3.65 -4.31
C PHE A 48 -5.87 -3.68 -2.99
N PHE A 49 -5.24 -4.12 -1.90
CA PHE A 49 -5.87 -4.18 -0.59
C PHE A 49 -6.16 -2.79 -0.01
N THR A 50 -5.23 -1.84 -0.06
CA THR A 50 -5.47 -0.48 0.46
C THR A 50 -6.51 0.27 -0.37
N PHE A 51 -6.49 0.14 -1.70
CA PHE A 51 -7.47 0.76 -2.58
C PHE A 51 -8.88 0.20 -2.34
N SER A 52 -8.99 -1.13 -2.24
CA SER A 52 -10.26 -1.79 -1.91
C SER A 52 -10.76 -1.36 -0.53
N GLY A 53 -9.87 -1.24 0.46
CA GLY A 53 -10.20 -0.74 1.79
C GLY A 53 -10.77 0.68 1.77
N SER A 54 -10.20 1.58 0.96
CA SER A 54 -10.72 2.94 0.78
C SER A 54 -12.13 2.94 0.19
N ILE A 55 -12.38 2.14 -0.86
CA ILE A 55 -13.70 2.03 -1.50
C ILE A 55 -14.73 1.47 -0.52
N ILE A 56 -14.40 0.39 0.19
CA ILE A 56 -15.31 -0.24 1.16
C ILE A 56 -15.69 0.77 2.25
N MET A 57 -14.73 1.58 2.71
CA MET A 57 -14.95 2.59 3.72
C MET A 57 -15.72 3.82 3.22
N ALA A 58 -15.70 4.09 1.91
CA ALA A 58 -16.53 5.11 1.26
C ALA A 58 -17.98 4.67 1.06
N MET A 59 -18.29 3.36 1.16
CA MET A 59 -19.65 2.85 1.07
C MET A 59 -20.39 3.09 2.39
N VAL A 60 -21.12 4.20 2.47
CA VAL A 60 -21.82 4.66 3.70
C VAL A 60 -23.01 3.76 4.09
N ASP A 61 -23.52 2.94 3.17
CA ASP A 61 -24.83 2.27 3.32
C ASP A 61 -24.77 0.81 3.82
N LEU A 62 -23.56 0.27 4.04
CA LEU A 62 -23.37 -1.12 4.44
C LEU A 62 -22.94 -1.21 5.91
N LYS A 63 -23.65 -2.03 6.69
CA LYS A 63 -23.31 -2.32 8.09
C LYS A 63 -21.93 -3.01 8.14
N ASN A 64 -21.03 -2.57 9.04
CA ASN A 64 -19.65 -3.06 9.23
C ASN A 64 -18.61 -2.69 8.15
N THR A 65 -18.87 -1.76 7.24
CA THR A 65 -17.87 -1.28 6.26
C THR A 65 -16.57 -0.80 6.89
N ASN A 66 -16.64 -0.13 8.04
CA ASN A 66 -15.46 0.34 8.76
C ASN A 66 -14.51 -0.81 9.15
N LEU A 67 -15.03 -1.89 9.74
CA LEU A 67 -14.20 -3.01 10.19
C LEU A 67 -13.55 -3.73 9.01
N ILE A 68 -14.30 -3.92 7.93
CA ILE A 68 -13.78 -4.54 6.70
C ILE A 68 -12.75 -3.61 6.04
N GLY A 69 -13.05 -2.31 5.93
CA GLY A 69 -12.16 -1.30 5.36
C GLY A 69 -10.82 -1.23 6.08
N TYR A 70 -10.83 -1.15 7.42
CA TYR A 70 -9.60 -1.19 8.22
C TYR A 70 -8.86 -2.51 8.08
N THR A 71 -9.55 -3.66 8.02
CA THR A 71 -8.89 -4.96 7.81
C THR A 71 -8.15 -5.00 6.48
N PHE A 72 -8.80 -4.57 5.40
CA PHE A 72 -8.19 -4.46 4.08
C PHE A 72 -7.01 -3.48 4.09
N PHE A 73 -7.17 -2.33 4.73
CA PHE A 73 -6.10 -1.37 4.88
C PHE A 73 -4.89 -1.94 5.62
N SER A 74 -5.09 -2.62 6.76
CA SER A 74 -4.02 -3.25 7.53
C SER A 74 -3.28 -4.30 6.71
N ILE A 75 -3.99 -5.17 5.98
CA ILE A 75 -3.36 -6.17 5.10
C ILE A 75 -2.51 -5.48 4.03
N GLY A 76 -3.07 -4.46 3.38
CA GLY A 76 -2.37 -3.71 2.34
C GLY A 76 -1.12 -3.00 2.86
N LEU A 77 -1.21 -2.39 4.04
CA LEU A 77 -0.08 -1.76 4.73
C LEU A 77 1.00 -2.77 5.10
N THR A 78 0.64 -3.92 5.67
CA THR A 78 1.61 -4.97 6.04
C THR A 78 2.37 -5.45 4.80
N LEU A 79 1.67 -5.71 3.69
CA LEU A 79 2.30 -6.10 2.44
C LEU A 79 3.22 -5.00 1.90
N GLY A 80 2.75 -3.75 1.89
CA GLY A 80 3.53 -2.60 1.45
C GLY A 80 4.79 -2.37 2.28
N LEU A 81 4.73 -2.55 3.60
CA LEU A 81 5.87 -2.46 4.51
C LEU A 81 6.87 -3.59 4.28
N VAL A 82 6.39 -4.83 4.17
CA VAL A 82 7.27 -5.99 3.89
C VAL A 82 7.98 -5.82 2.55
N ALA A 83 7.27 -5.36 1.52
CA ALA A 83 7.86 -5.02 0.22
C ALA A 83 8.93 -3.95 0.37
N SER A 84 8.64 -2.89 1.13
CA SER A 84 9.56 -1.77 1.34
C SER A 84 10.82 -2.18 2.07
N ILE A 85 10.71 -2.93 3.17
CA ILE A 85 11.86 -3.40 3.93
C ILE A 85 12.75 -4.30 3.07
N LYS A 86 12.15 -5.26 2.33
CA LYS A 86 12.93 -6.14 1.47
C LYS A 86 13.60 -5.40 0.32
N TYR A 87 12.86 -4.52 -0.35
CA TYR A 87 13.35 -3.83 -1.53
C TYR A 87 14.38 -2.78 -1.17
N TRP A 88 14.02 -1.81 -0.32
CA TRP A 88 14.91 -0.71 0.05
C TRP A 88 16.04 -1.17 0.95
N GLY A 89 15.82 -2.16 1.82
CA GLY A 89 16.90 -2.76 2.60
C GLY A 89 17.97 -3.43 1.73
N TRP A 90 17.56 -4.06 0.62
CA TRP A 90 18.51 -4.59 -0.36
C TRP A 90 19.24 -3.46 -1.11
N VAL A 91 18.52 -2.44 -1.58
CA VAL A 91 19.12 -1.29 -2.29
C VAL A 91 20.18 -0.59 -1.42
N ILE A 92 19.88 -0.30 -0.15
CA ILE A 92 20.83 0.33 0.79
C ILE A 92 22.06 -0.53 0.96
N LYS A 93 21.90 -1.85 1.10
CA LYS A 93 23.02 -2.79 1.24
C LYS A 93 23.94 -2.79 0.02
N GLU A 94 23.37 -2.67 -1.18
CA GLU A 94 24.16 -2.62 -2.41
C GLU A 94 24.89 -1.28 -2.56
N LEU A 95 24.23 -0.17 -2.23
CA LEU A 95 24.83 1.17 -2.25
C LEU A 95 25.98 1.35 -1.25
N ILE A 96 25.98 0.61 -0.14
CA ILE A 96 27.07 0.64 0.85
C ILE A 96 28.26 -0.24 0.41
N LYS A 97 28.01 -1.25 -0.44
CA LYS A 97 29.04 -2.19 -0.90
C LYS A 97 29.76 -1.74 -2.16
N GLY A 98 29.11 -0.94 -3.00
CA GLY A 98 29.70 -0.29 -4.18
C GLY A 98 30.47 0.97 -3.81
#